data_AF-A0A3C1KK25-F1
#
_entry.id   AF-A0A3C1KK25-F1
#
_cell.length_a   1.000
_cell.length_b   1.000
_cell.length_c   1.000
_cell.angle_alpha   90.00
_cell.angle_beta   90.00
_cell.angle_gamma   90.00
#
_symmetry.space_group_name_H-M   'P 1'
#
loop_
_entity.id
_entity.type
_entity.pdbx_description
1 polymer ?
#
loop_
_entity_poly.entity_id
_entity_poly.type
_entity_poly.pdbx_seq_one_letter_code
_entity_poly.pdbx_strand_id
1 'polypeptide(L)'
;MRMNYDVFNGDADGLCALVQLRRAEPLDAVLVTGVKRDIALLQQVEAGPGDRLTVLDISLDKNRTDLQRLLAAGADVFYCDHHFAGEIPASPQLETLINPASDVCTSLLINGRLQGAYTAWAVTGAFGDNLRDSAQRLAKTL
;
A
#
# COMPACT_ATOMS: atom_id res chain seq x y z
N MET A 1 -5.43 22.01 -9.06
CA MET A 1 -4.66 21.76 -7.82
C MET A 1 -4.36 20.28 -7.80
N ARG A 2 -3.15 19.89 -7.41
CA ARG A 2 -2.76 18.49 -7.29
C ARG A 2 -3.41 17.88 -6.03
N MET A 3 -4.09 16.74 -6.18
CA MET A 3 -4.64 15.96 -5.08
C MET A 3 -3.77 14.73 -4.80
N ASN A 4 -3.78 14.28 -3.55
CA ASN A 4 -3.19 12.99 -3.16
C ASN A 4 -4.27 12.11 -2.54
N TYR A 5 -4.19 10.82 -2.80
CA TYR A 5 -5.06 9.81 -2.22
C TYR A 5 -4.22 8.74 -1.55
N ASP A 6 -4.61 8.36 -0.33
CA ASP A 6 -4.13 7.17 0.35
C ASP A 6 -5.25 6.14 0.33
N VAL A 7 -5.10 5.10 -0.49
CA VAL A 7 -6.07 4.03 -0.66
C VAL A 7 -5.53 2.77 0.00
N PHE A 8 -6.15 2.32 1.09
CA PHE A 8 -5.56 1.26 1.91
C PHE A 8 -6.58 0.42 2.64
N ASN A 9 -6.24 -0.84 2.89
CA ASN A 9 -7.04 -1.74 3.71
C ASN A 9 -7.10 -1.24 5.17
N GLY A 10 -8.28 -1.26 5.77
CA GLY A 10 -8.51 -0.79 7.14
C GLY A 10 -8.17 -1.81 8.22
N ASP A 11 -7.43 -2.87 7.88
CA ASP A 11 -6.88 -3.79 8.87
C ASP A 11 -5.53 -3.30 9.43
N ALA A 12 -4.93 -4.10 10.32
CA ALA A 12 -3.71 -3.70 11.00
C ALA A 12 -2.51 -3.51 10.05
N ASP A 13 -2.41 -4.27 8.96
CA ASP A 13 -1.27 -4.17 8.05
C ASP A 13 -1.37 -2.90 7.20
N GLY A 14 -2.50 -2.69 6.50
CA GLY A 14 -2.74 -1.48 5.73
C GLY A 14 -2.61 -0.19 6.58
N LEU A 15 -3.17 -0.17 7.79
CA LEU A 15 -3.04 0.97 8.71
C LEU A 15 -1.59 1.21 9.14
N CYS A 16 -0.86 0.17 9.55
CA CYS A 16 0.53 0.33 10.02
C CYS A 16 1.46 0.74 8.88
N ALA A 17 1.29 0.17 7.69
CA ALA A 17 2.03 0.53 6.49
C ALA A 17 1.84 2.02 6.16
N LEU A 18 0.60 2.51 6.17
CA LEU A 18 0.32 3.92 5.92
C LEU A 18 0.92 4.84 7.00
N VAL A 19 0.73 4.50 8.28
CA VAL A 19 1.28 5.30 9.38
C VAL A 19 2.79 5.36 9.30
N GLN A 20 3.46 4.25 9.00
CA GLN A 20 4.90 4.19 8.81
C GLN A 20 5.34 5.11 7.66
N LEU A 21 4.67 5.00 6.51
CA LEU A 21 4.97 5.81 5.33
C LEU A 21 4.76 7.30 5.59
N ARG A 22 3.63 7.71 6.17
CA ARG A 22 3.31 9.13 6.41
C ARG A 22 4.12 9.75 7.55
N ARG A 23 4.72 8.94 8.42
CA ARG A 23 5.74 9.41 9.38
C ARG A 23 7.06 9.75 8.70
N ALA A 24 7.47 8.98 7.69
CA ALA A 24 8.68 9.26 6.90
C ALA A 24 8.46 10.34 5.86
N GLU A 25 7.30 10.33 5.22
CA GLU A 25 6.92 11.22 4.13
C GLU A 25 5.55 11.86 4.44
N PRO A 26 5.53 12.92 5.27
CA PRO A 26 4.30 13.64 5.58
C PRO A 26 3.63 14.16 4.30
N LEU A 27 2.34 13.84 4.15
CA LEU A 27 1.55 14.20 2.97
C LEU A 27 0.11 14.43 3.41
N ASP A 28 -0.49 15.51 2.89
CA ASP A 28 -1.93 15.71 2.98
C ASP A 28 -2.62 14.93 1.85
N ALA A 29 -3.52 14.03 2.22
CA ALA A 29 -4.15 13.09 1.31
C ALA A 29 -5.58 12.76 1.75
N VAL A 30 -6.45 12.54 0.77
CA VAL A 30 -7.78 11.98 1.00
C VAL A 30 -7.61 10.50 1.35
N LEU A 31 -8.11 10.08 2.51
CA LEU A 31 -8.08 8.69 2.95
C LEU A 31 -9.26 7.93 2.35
N VAL A 32 -8.98 6.85 1.63
CA VAL A 32 -9.96 5.92 1.09
C VAL A 32 -9.67 4.55 1.66
N THR A 33 -10.53 4.06 2.55
CA THR A 33 -10.31 2.81 3.27
C THR A 33 -11.62 2.04 3.47
N GLY A 34 -11.51 0.74 3.72
CA GLY A 34 -12.62 -0.17 3.96
C GLY A 34 -12.30 -1.13 5.10
N VAL A 35 -13.31 -1.88 5.57
CA VAL A 35 -13.07 -3.00 6.50
C VAL A 35 -12.23 -4.09 5.83
N LYS A 36 -11.61 -5.01 6.59
CA LYS A 36 -10.67 -6.02 6.08
C LYS A 36 -11.06 -6.77 4.78
N ARG A 37 -12.36 -6.94 4.52
CA ARG A 37 -12.87 -7.67 3.32
C ARG A 37 -13.34 -6.75 2.19
N ASP A 38 -13.45 -5.46 2.45
CA ASP A 38 -13.81 -4.45 1.46
C ASP A 38 -12.54 -3.85 0.86
N ILE A 39 -12.07 -4.49 -0.20
CA ILE A 39 -10.76 -4.21 -0.82
C ILE A 39 -10.86 -3.67 -2.25
N ALA A 40 -12.06 -3.56 -2.82
CA ALA A 40 -12.29 -2.93 -4.12
C ALA A 40 -12.42 -1.42 -3.95
N LEU A 41 -11.33 -0.76 -3.56
CA LEU A 41 -11.35 0.63 -3.10
C LEU A 41 -11.05 1.64 -4.20
N LEU A 42 -10.32 1.26 -5.27
CA LEU A 42 -9.98 2.19 -6.35
C LEU A 42 -11.20 2.71 -7.13
N GLN A 43 -12.32 2.00 -7.12
CA GLN A 43 -13.58 2.46 -7.71
C GLN A 43 -14.11 3.75 -7.07
N GLN A 44 -13.67 4.09 -5.85
CA GLN A 44 -14.10 5.30 -5.13
C GLN A 44 -13.24 6.52 -5.47
N VAL A 45 -12.18 6.35 -6.26
CA VAL A 45 -11.22 7.42 -6.58
C VAL A 45 -11.47 7.96 -7.98
N GLU A 46 -11.55 9.29 -8.05
CA GLU A 46 -11.45 10.06 -9.27
C GLU A 46 -10.16 10.88 -9.22
N ALA A 47 -9.24 10.61 -10.14
CA ALA A 47 -7.95 11.28 -10.23
C ALA A 47 -7.59 11.53 -11.69
N GLY A 48 -6.80 12.57 -11.93
CA GLY A 48 -6.35 12.95 -13.26
C GLY A 48 -4.88 13.35 -13.30
N PRO A 49 -4.47 14.10 -14.35
CA PRO A 49 -3.07 14.45 -14.55
C PRO A 49 -2.48 15.23 -13.38
N GLY A 50 -1.39 14.71 -12.83
CA GLY A 50 -0.65 15.31 -11.72
C GLY A 50 -1.16 14.94 -10.32
N ASP A 51 -2.29 14.24 -10.21
CA ASP A 51 -2.74 13.65 -8.95
C ASP A 51 -1.92 12.40 -8.61
N ARG A 52 -1.76 12.12 -7.32
CA ARG A 52 -1.00 10.95 -6.84
C ARG A 52 -1.85 10.01 -6.01
N LEU A 53 -1.67 8.72 -6.24
CA LEU A 53 -2.30 7.68 -5.44
C LEU A 53 -1.20 6.83 -4.79
N THR A 54 -1.35 6.62 -3.49
CA THR A 54 -0.62 5.61 -2.74
C THR A 54 -1.62 4.49 -2.42
N VAL A 55 -1.39 3.31 -2.96
CA VAL A 55 -2.27 2.15 -2.80
C VAL A 55 -1.55 1.10 -1.97
N LEU A 56 -2.12 0.73 -0.82
CA LEU A 56 -1.50 -0.15 0.16
C LEU A 56 -2.42 -1.30 0.54
N ASP A 57 -1.88 -2.52 0.57
CA ASP A 57 -2.50 -3.68 1.21
C ASP A 57 -3.87 -4.10 0.66
N ILE A 58 -4.13 -3.79 -0.60
CA ILE A 58 -5.29 -4.28 -1.34
C ILE A 58 -4.81 -4.94 -2.63
N SER A 59 -5.43 -6.06 -3.00
CA SER A 59 -5.00 -6.82 -4.18
C SER A 59 -5.11 -6.01 -5.47
N LEU A 60 -4.01 -5.93 -6.20
CA LEU A 60 -3.96 -5.35 -7.54
C LEU A 60 -4.91 -6.09 -8.50
N ASP A 61 -5.01 -7.40 -8.39
CA ASP A 61 -5.91 -8.20 -9.23
C ASP A 61 -7.38 -7.78 -9.06
N LYS A 62 -7.80 -7.52 -7.82
CA LYS A 62 -9.16 -7.06 -7.52
C LYS A 62 -9.43 -5.62 -7.98
N ASN A 63 -8.39 -4.80 -8.07
CA ASN A 63 -8.51 -3.38 -8.41
C ASN A 63 -8.03 -3.06 -9.83
N ARG A 64 -7.73 -4.07 -10.66
CA ARG A 64 -7.06 -3.92 -11.96
C ARG A 64 -7.77 -2.96 -12.90
N THR A 65 -9.08 -3.13 -13.05
CA THR A 65 -9.89 -2.31 -13.96
C THR A 65 -9.85 -0.85 -13.56
N ASP A 66 -9.99 -0.55 -12.26
CA ASP A 66 -9.93 0.82 -11.76
C ASP A 66 -8.52 1.39 -11.79
N LEU A 67 -7.49 0.59 -11.53
CA LEU A 67 -6.10 0.99 -11.70
C LEU A 67 -5.83 1.43 -13.15
N GLN A 68 -6.27 0.63 -14.12
CA GLN A 68 -6.12 0.97 -15.54
C GLN A 68 -6.89 2.25 -15.90
N ARG A 69 -8.11 2.43 -15.36
CA ARG A 69 -8.89 3.66 -15.52
C ARG A 69 -8.13 4.89 -15.00
N LEU A 70 -7.56 4.79 -13.80
CA LEU A 70 -6.83 5.89 -13.14
C LEU A 70 -5.52 6.23 -13.88
N LEU A 71 -4.77 5.21 -14.31
CA LEU A 71 -3.57 5.39 -15.13
C LEU A 71 -3.92 6.01 -16.49
N ALA A 72 -5.00 5.57 -17.14
CA ALA A 72 -5.45 6.16 -18.41
C ALA A 72 -5.89 7.63 -18.26
N ALA A 73 -6.37 8.02 -17.07
CA ALA A 73 -6.67 9.40 -16.73
C ALA A 73 -5.41 10.24 -16.43
N GLY A 74 -4.23 9.62 -16.36
CA GLY A 74 -2.94 10.28 -16.20
C GLY A 74 -2.48 10.47 -14.74
N ALA A 75 -3.07 9.73 -13.80
CA ALA A 75 -2.66 9.78 -12.39
C ALA A 75 -1.36 9.00 -12.15
N ASP A 76 -0.51 9.51 -11.25
CA ASP A 76 0.69 8.79 -10.79
C ASP A 76 0.31 7.84 -9.65
N VAL A 77 0.65 6.56 -9.77
CA VAL A 77 0.26 5.52 -8.80
C VAL A 77 1.48 4.81 -8.26
N PHE A 78 1.64 4.82 -6.93
CA PHE A 78 2.48 3.90 -6.19
C PHE A 78 1.61 2.80 -5.60
N TYR A 79 1.91 1.53 -5.91
CA TYR A 79 1.14 0.36 -5.50
C TYR A 79 2.02 -0.60 -4.71
N CYS A 80 1.75 -0.76 -3.41
CA CYS A 80 2.47 -1.69 -2.54
C CYS A 80 1.52 -2.71 -1.91
N ASP A 81 1.78 -3.98 -2.16
CA ASP A 81 0.88 -5.05 -1.76
C ASP A 81 1.62 -6.39 -1.68
N HIS A 82 1.10 -7.31 -0.88
CA HIS A 82 1.61 -8.67 -0.73
C HIS A 82 0.62 -9.74 -1.21
N HIS A 83 -0.57 -9.36 -1.68
CA HIS A 83 -1.50 -10.32 -2.27
C HIS A 83 -1.09 -10.70 -3.71
N PHE A 84 -1.76 -11.71 -4.26
CA PHE A 84 -1.62 -12.03 -5.67
C PHE A 84 -2.06 -10.84 -6.53
N ALA A 85 -1.17 -10.45 -7.47
CA ALA A 85 -1.37 -9.29 -8.33
C ALA A 85 -1.77 -9.63 -9.77
N GLY A 86 -1.63 -10.89 -10.20
CA GLY A 86 -1.78 -11.28 -11.61
C GLY A 86 -0.86 -10.47 -12.54
N GLU A 87 -1.36 -10.12 -13.72
CA GLU A 87 -0.58 -9.37 -14.74
C GLU A 87 -0.50 -7.87 -14.39
N ILE A 88 0.67 -7.35 -14.05
CA ILE A 88 0.79 -5.92 -13.72
C ILE A 88 0.70 -5.06 -15.01
N PRO A 89 -0.22 -4.06 -15.09
CA PRO A 89 -0.30 -3.18 -16.25
C PRO A 89 1.01 -2.43 -16.51
N ALA A 90 1.46 -2.38 -17.76
CA ALA A 90 2.60 -1.56 -18.13
C ALA A 90 2.18 -0.09 -18.25
N SER A 91 2.71 0.77 -17.37
CA SER A 91 2.53 2.22 -17.46
C SER A 91 3.75 2.95 -16.88
N PRO A 92 4.23 4.05 -17.50
CA PRO A 92 5.28 4.88 -16.91
C PRO A 92 4.84 5.60 -15.63
N GLN A 93 3.54 5.66 -15.36
CA GLN A 93 2.94 6.30 -14.18
C GLN A 93 2.63 5.29 -13.06
N LEU A 94 3.02 4.03 -13.22
CA LEU A 94 2.82 2.98 -12.22
C LEU A 94 4.16 2.54 -11.64
N GLU A 95 4.36 2.79 -10.35
CA GLU A 95 5.41 2.16 -9.55
C GLU A 95 4.78 1.03 -8.73
N THR A 96 5.34 -0.18 -8.79
CA THR A 96 4.89 -1.30 -7.96
C THR A 96 5.97 -1.80 -7.01
N LEU A 97 5.56 -2.13 -5.79
CA LEU A 97 6.34 -2.87 -4.80
C LEU A 97 5.49 -4.05 -4.33
N ILE A 98 5.56 -5.16 -5.08
CA ILE A 98 4.70 -6.32 -4.86
C ILE A 98 5.53 -7.56 -4.57
N ASN A 99 5.21 -8.27 -3.48
CA ASN A 99 5.83 -9.54 -3.15
C ASN A 99 4.83 -10.50 -2.49
N PRO A 100 4.41 -11.57 -3.19
CA PRO A 100 3.41 -12.51 -2.68
C PRO A 100 3.96 -13.63 -1.79
N ALA A 101 5.20 -13.51 -1.31
CA ALA A 101 5.77 -14.49 -0.39
C ALA A 101 4.95 -14.56 0.92
N SER A 102 4.72 -15.77 1.41
CA SER A 102 3.84 -16.03 2.56
C SER A 102 4.34 -15.48 3.90
N ASP A 103 5.59 -15.01 3.96
CA ASP A 103 6.23 -14.44 5.14
C ASP A 103 6.45 -12.92 5.03
N VAL A 104 5.82 -12.28 4.03
CA VAL A 104 5.85 -10.85 3.76
C VAL A 104 4.44 -10.25 3.87
N CYS A 105 4.35 -9.06 4.47
CA CYS A 105 3.15 -8.22 4.47
C CYS A 105 3.51 -6.80 3.98
N THR A 106 2.50 -5.98 3.73
CA THR A 106 2.66 -4.62 3.20
C THR A 106 3.50 -3.75 4.13
N SER A 107 3.32 -3.84 5.44
CA SER A 107 4.15 -3.07 6.39
C SER A 107 5.63 -3.46 6.34
N LEU A 108 5.96 -4.73 6.07
CA LEU A 108 7.36 -5.16 5.90
C LEU A 108 7.96 -4.62 4.60
N LEU A 109 7.17 -4.54 3.53
CA LEU A 109 7.59 -3.95 2.26
C LEU A 109 7.87 -2.45 2.41
N ILE A 110 6.98 -1.71 3.07
CA ILE A 110 7.18 -0.30 3.40
C ILE A 110 8.42 -0.12 4.29
N ASN A 111 8.63 -0.99 5.27
CA ASN A 111 9.85 -0.95 6.08
C ASN A 111 11.13 -1.08 5.27
N GLY A 112 11.14 -2.02 4.30
CA GLY A 112 12.26 -2.19 3.38
C GLY A 112 12.50 -0.94 2.52
N ARG A 113 11.43 -0.38 1.95
CA ARG A 113 11.48 0.87 1.16
C ARG A 113 12.07 2.03 1.96
N LEU A 114 11.66 2.15 3.22
CA LEU A 114 12.08 3.22 4.12
C LEU A 114 13.39 2.92 4.87
N GLN A 115 14.09 1.85 4.50
CA GLN A 115 15.38 1.45 5.10
C GLN A 115 15.31 1.34 6.64
N GLY A 116 14.19 0.84 7.16
CA GLY A 116 13.97 0.64 8.60
C GLY A 116 13.49 1.88 9.36
N ALA A 117 13.19 3.00 8.70
CA ALA A 117 12.59 4.14 9.41
C ALA A 117 11.24 3.74 10.03
N TYR A 118 11.05 4.09 11.31
CA TYR A 118 9.84 3.79 12.07
C TYR A 118 9.46 2.30 12.15
N THR A 119 10.47 1.42 12.22
CA THR A 119 10.35 -0.05 12.24
C THR A 119 9.28 -0.61 13.21
N ALA A 120 9.00 0.06 14.34
CA ALA A 120 7.98 -0.41 15.28
C ALA A 120 6.58 -0.54 14.66
N TRP A 121 6.23 0.30 13.68
CA TRP A 121 4.98 0.17 12.93
C TRP A 121 4.99 -1.07 12.04
N ALA A 122 6.13 -1.36 11.38
CA ALA A 122 6.29 -2.57 10.58
C ALA A 122 6.15 -3.85 11.39
N VAL A 123 6.74 -3.88 12.60
CA VAL A 123 6.59 -4.99 13.55
C VAL A 123 5.12 -5.17 13.94
N THR A 124 4.42 -4.07 14.22
CA THR A 124 2.99 -4.10 14.62
C THR A 124 2.11 -4.62 13.48
N GLY A 125 2.31 -4.13 12.25
CA GLY A 125 1.60 -4.59 11.06
C GLY A 125 1.84 -6.08 10.78
N ALA A 126 3.09 -6.54 10.86
CA ALA A 126 3.43 -7.95 10.70
C ALA A 126 2.76 -8.87 11.73
N PHE A 127 2.65 -8.45 13.00
CA PHE A 127 1.84 -9.18 13.99
C PHE A 127 0.35 -9.15 13.65
N GLY A 128 -0.15 -8.00 13.19
CA GLY A 128 -1.53 -7.81 12.76
C GLY A 128 -1.95 -8.72 11.60
N ASP A 129 -1.01 -9.04 10.71
CA ASP A 129 -1.21 -9.96 9.59
C ASP A 129 -0.83 -11.43 9.92
N ASN A 130 -0.66 -11.73 11.22
CA ASN A 130 -0.32 -13.06 11.75
C ASN A 130 1.07 -13.60 11.34
N LEU A 131 1.98 -12.75 10.86
CA LEU A 131 3.36 -13.11 10.51
C LEU A 131 4.30 -13.07 11.72
N ARG A 132 3.99 -13.87 12.74
CA ARG A 132 4.68 -13.84 14.05
C ARG A 132 6.20 -13.97 13.95
N ASP A 133 6.70 -14.90 13.13
CA ASP A 133 8.14 -15.13 13.01
C ASP A 133 8.85 -13.95 12.31
N SER A 134 8.24 -13.40 11.25
CA SER A 134 8.77 -12.20 10.56
C SER A 134 8.76 -11.00 11.49
N ALA A 135 7.68 -10.79 12.24
CA ALA A 135 7.57 -9.72 13.22
C ALA A 135 8.62 -9.85 14.34
N GLN A 136 8.83 -11.05 14.88
CA GLN A 136 9.85 -11.30 15.91
C GLN A 136 11.28 -11.12 15.39
N ARG A 137 11.57 -11.52 14.15
CA ARG A 137 12.89 -11.27 13.53
C ARG A 137 13.13 -9.78 13.39
N LEU A 138 12.15 -9.03 12.90
CA LEU A 138 12.26 -7.58 12.74
C LEU A 138 12.34 -6.85 14.09
N ALA A 139 11.59 -7.28 15.10
CA ALA A 139 11.62 -6.66 16.43
C ALA A 139 13.00 -6.70 17.09
N LYS A 140 13.88 -7.64 16.71
CA LYS A 140 15.27 -7.71 17.20
C LYS A 140 16.16 -6.60 16.65
N THR A 141 15.70 -5.82 15.68
CA THR A 141 16.44 -4.69 15.09
C THR A 141 16.00 -3.34 15.64
N LEU A 142 15.08 -3.32 16.61
CA LEU A 142 14.62 -2.10 17.30
C LEU A 142 15.63 -1.59 18.34
#